data_AF-A0A924WAA9-F1
#
_entry.id   AF-A0A924WAA9-F1
#
_cell.length_a   1.000
_cell.length_b   1.000
_cell.length_c   1.000
_cell.angle_alpha   90.00
_cell.angle_beta   90.00
_cell.angle_gamma   90.00
#
_symmetry.space_group_name_H-M   'P 1'
#
loop_
_entity.id
_entity.type
_entity.pdbx_description
1 polymer ?
#
loop_
_entity_poly.entity_id
_entity_poly.type
_entity_poly.pdbx_seq_one_letter_code
_entity_poly.pdbx_strand_id
1 'polypeptide(L)'
;MTLKQPTIRPNSSAAIEQVTGVQLMQGIGVRESVGFWTDAWQTVMKRKAAVAALGWVAIVAFFAVFSPILASGHPLMLRTLAADGTTGDVTFPLWRNLTSVDLVILAWGLVSIPYVWFMPG
;
A
#
# COMPACT_ATOMS: atom_id res chain seq x y z
N MET A 1 37.66 49.78 30.01
CA MET A 1 36.50 48.98 30.46
C MET A 1 36.16 48.00 29.34
N THR A 2 36.63 46.76 29.46
CA THR A 2 36.51 45.73 28.41
C THR A 2 35.28 44.89 28.71
N LEU A 3 34.23 45.00 27.89
CA LEU A 3 32.99 44.25 28.07
C LEU A 3 33.23 42.77 27.73
N LYS A 4 33.06 41.92 28.74
CA LYS A 4 33.21 40.46 28.66
C LYS A 4 32.05 39.90 27.82
N GLN A 5 32.35 39.42 26.61
CA GLN A 5 31.35 38.77 25.75
C GLN A 5 30.80 37.49 26.41
N PRO A 6 29.48 37.26 26.39
CA PRO A 6 28.89 36.04 26.92
C PRO A 6 29.24 34.85 26.01
N THR A 7 29.93 33.88 26.57
CA THR A 7 30.28 32.61 25.91
C THR A 7 29.03 31.76 25.73
N ILE A 8 28.51 31.68 24.50
CA ILE A 8 27.45 30.74 24.14
C ILE A 8 28.05 29.32 24.18
N ARG A 9 27.65 28.52 25.17
CA ARG A 9 28.03 27.10 25.25
C ARG A 9 27.16 26.29 24.27
N PRO A 10 27.72 25.39 23.47
CA PRO A 10 26.95 24.53 22.58
C PRO A 10 26.39 23.33 23.38
N ASN A 11 25.31 23.55 24.13
CA ASN A 11 24.45 22.45 24.60
C ASN A 11 23.25 22.32 23.67
N SER A 12 23.47 21.67 22.53
CA SER A 12 22.56 21.51 21.39
C SER A 12 21.39 20.54 21.64
N SER A 13 21.16 20.07 22.87
CA SER A 13 20.14 19.05 23.17
C SER A 13 18.91 19.58 23.91
N ALA A 14 18.94 20.78 24.48
CA ALA A 14 17.77 21.41 25.14
C ALA A 14 16.98 22.37 24.23
N ALA A 15 17.49 22.67 23.03
CA ALA A 15 17.01 23.76 22.18
C ALA A 15 15.76 23.43 21.34
N ILE A 16 15.22 22.22 21.43
CA ILE A 16 14.00 21.84 20.67
C ILE A 16 12.73 21.97 21.51
N GLU A 17 12.83 22.10 22.84
CA GLU A 17 11.65 21.94 23.70
C GLU A 17 10.76 23.19 23.79
N GLN A 18 11.28 24.40 23.60
CA GLN A 18 10.46 25.62 23.57
C GLN A 18 11.03 26.67 22.63
N VAL A 19 10.46 26.74 21.42
CA VAL A 19 10.73 27.81 20.45
C VAL A 19 9.89 29.02 20.82
N THR A 20 10.53 30.18 21.00
CA THR A 20 9.82 31.43 21.31
C THR A 20 9.09 31.96 20.06
N GLY A 21 8.01 32.74 20.24
CA GLY A 21 7.23 33.29 19.12
C GLY A 21 8.06 34.14 18.14
N VAL A 22 9.13 34.77 18.62
CA VAL A 22 10.08 35.53 17.80
C VAL A 22 10.92 34.61 16.90
N GLN A 23 11.32 33.43 17.37
CA GLN A 23 12.05 32.44 16.57
C GLN A 23 11.17 31.82 15.48
N LEU A 24 9.88 31.60 15.75
CA LEU A 24 8.90 31.19 14.72
C LEU A 24 8.75 32.26 13.64
N MET A 25 8.71 33.55 14.01
CA MET A 25 8.67 34.66 13.05
C MET A 25 9.96 34.79 12.23
N GLN A 26 11.10 34.33 12.75
CA GLN A 26 12.37 34.24 12.03
C GLN A 26 12.46 33.00 11.11
N GLY A 27 11.38 32.20 11.03
CA GLY A 27 11.36 30.96 10.25
C GLY A 27 12.11 29.79 10.91
N ILE A 28 12.58 29.96 12.15
CA ILE A 28 13.29 28.92 12.90
C ILE A 28 12.24 27.96 13.49
N GLY A 29 12.25 26.71 13.04
CA GLY A 29 11.35 25.65 13.53
C GLY A 29 10.10 25.41 12.68
N VAL A 30 9.98 26.04 11.51
CA VAL A 30 8.92 25.71 10.54
C VAL A 30 9.22 24.33 9.96
N ARG A 31 8.44 23.32 10.35
CA ARG A 31 8.51 21.98 9.76
C ARG A 31 8.09 22.08 8.30
N GLU A 32 8.91 21.53 7.41
CA GLU A 32 8.60 21.44 5.98
C GLU A 32 7.24 20.76 5.78
N SER A 33 6.39 21.36 4.94
CA SER A 33 5.04 20.85 4.71
C SER A 33 5.12 19.56 3.90
N VAL A 34 5.05 18.43 4.59
CA VAL A 34 4.88 17.12 3.94
C VAL A 34 3.47 16.99 3.38
N GLY A 35 3.33 16.29 2.25
CA GLY A 35 2.02 15.98 1.70
C GLY A 35 1.17 15.17 2.69
N PHE A 36 -0.15 15.40 2.68
CA PHE A 36 -1.09 14.74 3.59
C PHE A 36 -0.93 13.21 3.59
N TRP A 37 -0.84 12.59 2.42
CA TRP A 37 -0.66 11.15 2.28
C TRP A 37 0.66 10.64 2.86
N THR A 38 1.75 11.42 2.70
CA THR A 38 3.06 11.07 3.25
C THR A 38 3.02 11.07 4.77
N ASP A 39 2.41 12.08 5.39
CA ASP A 39 2.30 12.16 6.85
C ASP A 39 1.37 11.09 7.42
N ALA A 40 0.29 10.77 6.71
CA ALA A 40 -0.62 9.69 7.05
C ALA A 40 0.10 8.32 7.03
N TRP A 41 0.84 8.02 5.97
CA TRP A 41 1.60 6.76 5.87
C TRP A 41 2.71 6.67 6.91
N GLN A 42 3.44 7.77 7.16
CA GLN A 42 4.40 7.86 8.26
C GLN A 42 3.78 7.50 9.62
N THR A 43 2.56 7.98 9.88
CA THR A 43 1.85 7.72 11.13
C THR A 43 1.41 6.25 11.23
N VAL A 44 0.92 5.67 10.14
CA VAL A 44 0.53 4.25 10.07
C VAL A 44 1.75 3.34 10.30
N MET A 45 2.86 3.60 9.62
CA MET A 45 4.06 2.75 9.70
C MET A 45 4.76 2.80 11.06
N LYS A 46 4.60 3.90 11.82
CA LYS A 46 5.16 4.03 13.18
C LYS A 46 4.41 3.19 14.23
N ARG A 47 3.16 2.81 13.98
CA ARG A 47 2.30 2.12 14.96
C ARG A 47 2.20 0.64 14.63
N LYS A 48 2.82 -0.23 15.45
CA LYS A 48 2.80 -1.70 15.24
C LYS A 48 1.39 -2.29 15.07
N ALA A 49 0.41 -1.80 15.83
CA ALA A 49 -0.98 -2.22 15.70
C ALA A 49 -1.60 -1.83 14.34
N ALA A 50 -1.26 -0.66 13.81
CA ALA A 50 -1.72 -0.22 12.49
C ALA A 50 -1.09 -1.05 11.36
N VAL A 51 0.19 -1.44 11.52
CA VAL A 51 0.86 -2.36 10.59
C VAL A 51 0.21 -3.75 10.62
N ALA A 52 -0.14 -4.27 11.80
CA ALA A 52 -0.87 -5.54 11.91
C ALA A 52 -2.25 -5.47 11.25
N ALA A 53 -2.98 -4.37 11.44
CA ALA A 53 -4.24 -4.12 10.74
C ALA A 53 -4.06 -4.04 9.22
N LEU A 54 -3.00 -3.38 8.74
CA LEU A 54 -2.67 -3.32 7.32
C LEU A 54 -2.38 -4.71 6.74
N GLY A 55 -1.66 -5.56 7.49
CA GLY A 55 -1.44 -6.96 7.13
C GLY A 55 -2.76 -7.75 7.01
N TRP A 56 -3.70 -7.54 7.94
CA TRP A 56 -5.03 -8.15 7.84
C TRP A 56 -5.82 -7.66 6.63
N VAL A 57 -5.80 -6.35 6.36
CA VAL A 57 -6.43 -5.77 5.16
C VAL A 57 -5.82 -6.37 3.89
N ALA A 58 -4.50 -6.58 3.85
CA ALA A 58 -3.84 -7.23 2.72
C ALA A 58 -4.32 -8.68 2.51
N ILE A 59 -4.52 -9.44 3.59
CA ILE A 59 -5.07 -10.81 3.52
C ILE A 59 -6.50 -10.78 2.97
N VAL A 60 -7.36 -9.92 3.51
CA VAL A 60 -8.75 -9.79 3.03
C VAL A 60 -8.79 -9.34 1.58
N ALA A 61 -7.97 -8.38 1.18
CA ALA A 61 -7.86 -7.92 -0.20
C ALA A 61 -7.39 -9.04 -1.14
N PHE A 62 -6.43 -9.86 -0.72
CA PHE A 62 -6.03 -11.06 -1.46
C PHE A 62 -7.21 -12.00 -1.68
N PHE A 63 -7.93 -12.37 -0.61
CA PHE A 63 -9.10 -13.24 -0.77
C PHE A 63 -10.21 -12.60 -1.60
N ALA A 64 -10.41 -11.28 -1.54
CA ALA A 64 -11.39 -10.59 -2.38
C ALA A 64 -11.03 -10.67 -3.88
N VAL A 65 -9.75 -10.48 -4.22
CA VAL A 65 -9.24 -10.56 -5.60
C VAL A 65 -9.28 -12.00 -6.14
N PHE A 66 -8.94 -12.99 -5.30
CA PHE A 66 -8.90 -14.40 -5.70
C PHE A 66 -10.21 -15.17 -5.43
N SER A 67 -11.20 -14.52 -4.79
CA SER A 67 -12.52 -15.09 -4.50
C SER A 67 -13.17 -15.71 -5.73
N PRO A 68 -13.13 -15.10 -6.93
CA PRO A 68 -13.81 -15.68 -8.08
C PRO A 68 -13.20 -17.00 -8.53
N ILE A 69 -11.88 -17.16 -8.40
CA ILE A 69 -11.17 -18.40 -8.71
C ILE A 69 -11.53 -19.48 -7.68
N LEU A 70 -11.54 -19.11 -6.39
CA LEU A 70 -11.86 -20.02 -5.29
C LEU A 70 -13.34 -20.45 -5.29
N ALA A 71 -14.24 -19.54 -5.62
CA ALA A 71 -15.69 -19.77 -5.63
C ALA A 71 -16.16 -20.49 -6.89
N SER A 72 -15.43 -20.39 -8.00
CA SER A 72 -15.87 -20.94 -9.28
C SER A 72 -16.08 -22.46 -9.24
N GLY A 73 -15.42 -23.22 -8.35
CA GLY A 73 -15.68 -24.66 -8.12
C GLY A 73 -15.59 -25.58 -9.35
N HIS A 74 -15.31 -25.02 -10.52
CA HIS A 74 -15.39 -25.66 -11.83
C HIS A 74 -13.97 -25.97 -12.32
N PRO A 75 -13.76 -27.12 -12.98
CA PRO A 75 -12.48 -27.45 -13.56
C PRO A 75 -12.06 -26.39 -14.59
N LEU A 76 -10.79 -25.97 -14.52
CA LEU A 76 -10.20 -24.96 -15.42
C LEU A 76 -10.38 -25.35 -16.90
N MET A 77 -10.31 -26.65 -17.19
CA MET A 77 -10.41 -27.17 -18.54
C MET A 77 -11.16 -28.50 -18.51
N LEU A 78 -12.23 -28.61 -19.29
CA LEU A 78 -12.91 -29.86 -19.59
C LEU A 78 -12.50 -30.29 -20.99
N ARG A 79 -12.03 -31.53 -21.11
CA ARG A 79 -11.81 -32.19 -22.38
C ARG A 79 -12.79 -33.34 -22.47
N THR A 80 -13.79 -33.21 -23.34
CA THR A 80 -14.71 -34.32 -23.62
C THR A 80 -13.99 -35.35 -24.49
N LEU A 81 -14.12 -36.63 -24.17
CA LEU A 81 -13.69 -37.72 -25.05
C LEU A 81 -14.88 -38.07 -25.96
N ALA A 82 -14.66 -38.06 -27.27
CA ALA A 82 -15.68 -38.50 -28.21
C ALA A 82 -15.84 -40.03 -28.12
N ALA A 83 -17.03 -40.54 -28.49
CA ALA A 83 -17.38 -41.96 -28.34
C ALA A 83 -16.47 -42.92 -29.15
N ASP A 84 -15.67 -42.39 -30.07
CA ASP A 84 -14.69 -43.10 -30.90
C ASP A 84 -13.25 -43.08 -30.31
N GLY A 85 -13.06 -42.51 -29.12
CA GLY A 85 -11.76 -42.39 -28.47
C GLY A 85 -10.90 -41.22 -28.99
N THR A 86 -11.43 -40.40 -29.90
CA THR A 86 -10.73 -39.18 -30.35
C THR A 86 -10.84 -38.07 -29.30
N THR A 87 -9.86 -37.16 -29.32
CA THR A 87 -9.86 -36.00 -28.44
C THR A 87 -11.01 -35.06 -28.84
N GLY A 88 -12.06 -34.99 -28.03
CA GLY A 88 -13.16 -34.05 -28.25
C GLY A 88 -12.86 -32.64 -27.74
N ASP A 89 -13.86 -31.77 -27.84
CA ASP A 89 -13.74 -30.33 -27.61
C ASP A 89 -13.14 -29.97 -26.24
N VAL A 90 -12.28 -28.95 -26.26
CA VAL A 90 -11.71 -28.34 -25.06
C VAL A 90 -12.57 -27.13 -24.71
N THR A 91 -13.29 -27.22 -23.58
CA THR A 91 -14.10 -26.12 -23.06
C THR A 91 -13.49 -25.59 -21.77
N PHE A 92 -13.47 -24.27 -21.61
CA PHE A 92 -13.03 -23.59 -20.38
C PHE A 92 -14.25 -23.03 -19.64
N PRO A 93 -14.93 -23.82 -18.78
CA PRO A 93 -16.19 -23.43 -18.14
C PRO A 93 -16.02 -22.28 -17.13
N LEU A 94 -14.80 -22.04 -16.66
CA LEU A 94 -14.48 -20.98 -15.69
C LEU A 94 -14.75 -19.58 -16.26
N TRP A 95 -14.39 -19.33 -17.52
CA TRP A 95 -14.60 -18.04 -18.19
C TRP A 95 -16.08 -17.74 -18.51
N ARG A 96 -16.95 -18.76 -18.51
CA ARG A 96 -18.40 -18.59 -18.72
C ARG A 96 -19.16 -18.27 -17.44
N ASN A 97 -18.62 -18.60 -16.27
CA ASN A 97 -19.28 -18.43 -14.98
C ASN A 97 -18.71 -17.30 -14.11
N LEU A 98 -17.55 -16.74 -14.50
CA LEU A 98 -16.99 -15.54 -13.85
C LEU A 98 -17.86 -14.32 -14.15
N THR A 99 -18.27 -13.57 -13.11
CA THR A 99 -19.02 -12.33 -13.32
C THR A 99 -18.09 -11.26 -13.89
N SER A 100 -18.62 -10.28 -14.64
CA SER A 100 -17.79 -9.21 -15.21
C SER A 100 -17.08 -8.37 -14.12
N VAL A 101 -17.71 -8.24 -12.94
CA VAL A 101 -17.14 -7.54 -11.78
C VAL A 101 -15.91 -8.29 -11.26
N ASP A 102 -15.99 -9.62 -11.18
CA ASP A 102 -14.88 -10.47 -10.74
C ASP A 102 -13.65 -10.36 -11.64
N LEU A 103 -13.86 -10.32 -12.96
CA LEU A 103 -12.80 -10.13 -13.94
C LEU A 103 -12.13 -8.76 -13.81
N VAL A 104 -12.92 -7.71 -13.58
CA VAL A 104 -12.40 -6.35 -13.40
C VAL A 104 -11.56 -6.28 -12.12
N ILE A 105 -12.02 -6.83 -11.01
CA ILE A 105 -11.27 -6.83 -9.74
C ILE A 105 -9.97 -7.65 -9.88
N LEU A 106 -10.04 -8.81 -10.53
CA LEU A 106 -8.86 -9.64 -10.77
C LEU A 106 -7.83 -8.93 -11.65
N ALA A 107 -8.24 -8.37 -12.78
CA ALA A 107 -7.37 -7.66 -13.70
C ALA A 107 -6.75 -6.41 -13.05
N TRP A 108 -7.55 -5.64 -12.31
CA TRP A 108 -7.09 -4.42 -11.64
C TRP A 108 -6.12 -4.73 -10.50
N GLY A 109 -6.36 -5.80 -9.73
CA GLY A 109 -5.41 -6.30 -8.73
C GLY A 109 -4.09 -6.76 -9.35
N LEU A 110 -4.14 -7.47 -10.48
CA LEU A 110 -2.96 -7.98 -11.18
C LEU A 110 -2.11 -6.88 -11.81
N VAL A 111 -2.72 -5.77 -12.25
CA VAL A 111 -2.02 -4.65 -12.90
C VAL A 111 -1.51 -3.63 -11.87
N SER A 112 -2.26 -3.37 -10.80
CA SER A 112 -1.89 -2.38 -9.78
C SER A 112 -0.63 -2.75 -9.01
N ILE A 113 -0.42 -4.04 -8.71
CA ILE A 113 0.76 -4.50 -7.95
C ILE A 113 2.08 -4.28 -8.73
N PRO A 114 2.23 -4.73 -9.99
CA PRO A 114 3.40 -4.42 -10.81
C PRO A 114 3.56 -2.93 -11.06
N TYR A 115 2.47 -2.20 -11.31
CA TYR A 115 2.55 -0.76 -11.60
C TYR A 115 3.20 0.02 -10.45
N VAL A 116 2.78 -0.24 -9.20
CA VAL A 116 3.35 0.42 -8.02
C VAL A 116 4.83 0.04 -7.79
N TRP A 117 5.24 -1.16 -8.21
CA TRP A 117 6.60 -1.65 -8.01
C TRP A 117 7.59 -1.21 -9.11
N PHE A 118 7.14 -1.16 -10.37
CA PHE A 118 7.96 -0.83 -11.52
C PHE A 118 7.96 0.66 -11.89
N MET A 119 7.00 1.44 -11.40
CA MET A 119 6.93 2.88 -11.61
C MET A 119 7.08 3.65 -10.29
N PRO A 120 8.28 3.65 -9.69
CA PRO A 120 8.58 4.58 -8.61
C PRO A 120 8.69 5.99 -9.22
N GLY A 121 7.70 6.83 -8.96
CA GLY A 121 7.78 8.28 -9.17
C GLY A 121 8.68 8.94 -8.12
#